data_AF-A0A7V3P3R5-F1
#
_entry.id   AF-A0A7V3P3R5-F1
#
_cell.length_a   1.000
_cell.length_b   1.000
_cell.length_c   1.000
_cell.angle_alpha   90.00
_cell.angle_beta   90.00
_cell.angle_gamma   90.00
#
_symmetry.space_group_name_H-M   'P 1'
#
loop_
_entity.id
_entity.type
_entity.pdbx_description
1 polymer ?
#
loop_
_entity_poly.entity_id
_entity_poly.type
_entity_poly.pdbx_seq_one_letter_code
_entity_poly.pdbx_strand_id
1 'polypeptide(L)'
;MKVEKRGTYFYWFDYTDGLGNKRVTQPVKFKGTSTELDTSVLGSTYKQAKLIVMNKKTGNMAIVDFPPPKDQKAPKTIEIKDDSFSYVRAVRIRVVAEDKLPIESGLVEITDGEGTPMSAIVTPADNGVATFQNVAAGEINVKVRAKGVTKTIDSDIELPTKRDKPWFEREIRVKGDVDTIPAEATATSETRALEKKASSRASEHGRRIDMALQALAGIIFLVLIFAIIYAIARSKGVTVEGALRKLGVQLPESQTGAPGSVLTAGSQSPPTIDQDMCPFCGQKKDALGNCACSLQPATAKPVATGVPRLVGISGLYAGQVFDLGTGSKLIGRDAGCDVALVNDNTVSRRHATFAISADTYLIRDEGSSNGTFVNGVRVTETKLNPGDEIQIGATRFRFEA
;
A
#
# COMPACT_ATOMS: atom_id res chain seq x y z
N MET A 1 -26.20 -4.86 20.02
CA MET A 1 -25.71 -3.44 19.96
C MET A 1 -26.90 -2.53 19.68
N LYS A 2 -26.83 -1.18 19.63
CA LYS A 2 -27.99 -0.34 19.27
C LYS A 2 -27.69 0.51 18.04
N VAL A 3 -28.46 0.37 16.98
CA VAL A 3 -28.40 1.18 15.75
C VAL A 3 -28.87 2.57 16.07
N GLU A 4 -28.02 3.55 15.79
CA GLU A 4 -28.38 4.94 16.00
C GLU A 4 -29.35 5.39 14.90
N LYS A 5 -30.55 5.84 15.28
CA LYS A 5 -31.55 6.43 14.36
C LYS A 5 -31.03 7.62 13.55
N ARG A 6 -29.92 8.25 13.98
CA ARG A 6 -29.23 9.35 13.29
C ARG A 6 -27.78 9.00 12.89
N GLY A 7 -27.42 7.71 12.95
CA GLY A 7 -26.09 7.24 12.56
C GLY A 7 -25.76 7.58 11.11
N THR A 8 -24.48 7.77 10.83
CA THR A 8 -23.96 7.90 9.47
C THR A 8 -23.26 6.61 9.10
N TYR A 9 -23.66 6.03 7.97
CA TYR A 9 -23.16 4.75 7.49
C TYR A 9 -22.62 4.89 6.08
N PHE A 10 -21.78 3.93 5.71
CA PHE A 10 -21.35 3.71 4.34
C PHE A 10 -21.73 2.30 3.94
N TYR A 11 -22.10 2.08 2.69
CA TYR A 11 -22.14 0.75 2.11
C TYR A 11 -21.33 0.67 0.82
N TRP A 12 -20.82 -0.52 0.51
CA TRP A 12 -20.21 -0.85 -0.77
C TRP A 12 -20.32 -2.36 -1.00
N PHE A 13 -19.95 -2.79 -2.20
CA PHE A 13 -19.90 -4.19 -2.54
C PHE A 13 -18.48 -4.63 -2.85
N ASP A 14 -18.09 -5.77 -2.27
CA ASP A 14 -16.96 -6.56 -2.72
C ASP A 14 -17.52 -7.70 -3.57
N TYR A 15 -17.10 -7.82 -4.82
CA TYR A 15 -17.69 -8.80 -5.73
C TYR A 15 -16.67 -9.36 -6.73
N THR A 16 -17.02 -10.50 -7.32
CA THR A 16 -16.27 -11.11 -8.42
C THR A 16 -17.05 -10.92 -9.71
N ASP A 17 -16.47 -10.19 -10.67
CA ASP A 17 -17.12 -9.92 -11.96
C ASP A 17 -17.25 -11.20 -12.81
N GLY A 18 -17.95 -11.10 -13.95
CA GLY A 18 -18.18 -12.26 -14.83
C GLY A 18 -16.90 -12.89 -15.38
N LEU A 19 -15.81 -12.12 -15.44
CA LEU A 19 -14.49 -12.55 -15.88
C LEU A 19 -13.66 -13.18 -14.74
N GLY A 20 -14.16 -13.14 -13.50
CA GLY A 20 -13.47 -13.68 -12.33
C GLY A 20 -12.57 -12.68 -11.60
N ASN A 21 -12.58 -11.40 -11.96
CA ASN A 21 -11.77 -10.41 -11.26
C ASN A 21 -12.47 -9.95 -9.98
N LYS A 22 -11.70 -9.80 -8.89
CA LYS A 22 -12.18 -9.15 -7.67
C LYS A 22 -12.33 -7.65 -7.89
N ARG A 23 -13.47 -7.11 -7.50
CA ARG A 23 -13.85 -5.70 -7.65
C ARG A 23 -14.43 -5.18 -6.33
N VAL A 24 -14.29 -3.87 -6.13
CA VAL A 24 -14.85 -3.15 -4.99
C VAL A 24 -15.55 -1.91 -5.54
N THR A 25 -16.80 -1.68 -5.15
CA THR A 25 -17.53 -0.47 -5.56
C THR A 25 -17.12 0.74 -4.74
N GLN A 26 -17.41 1.94 -5.23
CA GLN A 26 -17.22 3.14 -4.41
C GLN A 26 -18.18 3.13 -3.20
N PRO A 27 -17.72 3.55 -2.01
CA PRO A 27 -18.59 3.65 -0.85
C PRO A 27 -19.67 4.72 -1.00
N VAL A 28 -20.92 4.31 -0.80
CA VAL A 28 -22.09 5.20 -0.80
C VAL A 28 -22.45 5.54 0.64
N LYS A 29 -22.58 6.83 0.93
CA LYS A 29 -22.91 7.34 2.26
C LYS A 29 -24.42 7.47 2.44
N PHE A 30 -24.93 7.03 3.59
CA PHE A 30 -26.32 7.28 3.98
C PHE A 30 -26.46 7.59 5.47
N LYS A 31 -27.66 8.01 5.88
CA LYS A 31 -28.03 8.31 7.27
C LYS A 31 -29.34 7.61 7.62
N GLY A 32 -29.48 7.26 8.89
CA GLY A 32 -30.68 6.59 9.39
C GLY A 32 -30.51 5.08 9.51
N THR A 33 -31.62 4.34 9.60
CA THR A 33 -31.63 2.89 9.84
C THR A 33 -31.84 2.07 8.58
N SER A 34 -32.14 2.68 7.44
CA SER A 34 -32.31 1.99 6.17
C SER A 34 -31.94 2.86 4.98
N THR A 35 -31.66 2.23 3.85
CA THR A 35 -31.43 2.90 2.56
C THR A 35 -31.68 1.96 1.39
N GLU A 36 -32.03 2.53 0.23
CA GLU A 36 -32.07 1.79 -1.03
C GLU A 36 -30.65 1.50 -1.52
N LEU A 37 -30.45 0.28 -2.00
CA LEU A 37 -29.18 -0.18 -2.54
C LEU A 37 -29.14 0.11 -4.04
N ASP A 38 -28.12 0.84 -4.47
CA ASP A 38 -27.80 0.92 -5.89
C ASP A 38 -27.04 -0.35 -6.29
N THR A 39 -27.76 -1.30 -6.86
CA THR A 39 -27.21 -2.58 -7.34
C THR A 39 -26.77 -2.51 -8.80
N SER A 40 -27.06 -1.41 -9.51
CA SER A 40 -26.70 -1.26 -10.92
C SER A 40 -25.17 -1.31 -11.14
N VAL A 41 -24.41 -0.89 -10.13
CA VAL A 41 -22.95 -0.90 -10.09
C VAL A 41 -22.29 -2.29 -10.15
N LEU A 42 -23.05 -3.36 -9.86
CA LEU A 42 -22.55 -4.73 -9.91
C LEU A 42 -22.60 -5.34 -11.31
N GLY A 43 -23.37 -4.74 -12.22
CA GLY A 43 -23.68 -5.33 -13.52
C GLY A 43 -24.54 -6.61 -13.43
N SER A 44 -24.79 -7.24 -14.58
CA SER A 44 -25.70 -8.40 -14.70
C SER A 44 -25.01 -9.76 -14.66
N THR A 45 -23.68 -9.80 -14.52
CA THR A 45 -22.88 -11.02 -14.73
C THR A 45 -21.91 -11.35 -13.59
N TYR A 46 -22.03 -10.72 -12.42
CA TYR A 46 -21.16 -11.06 -11.29
C TYR A 46 -21.45 -12.47 -10.76
N LYS A 47 -20.41 -13.16 -10.31
CA LYS A 47 -20.49 -14.54 -9.80
C LYS A 47 -20.87 -14.59 -8.32
N GLN A 48 -20.27 -13.71 -7.54
CA GLN A 48 -20.45 -13.60 -6.09
C GLN A 48 -20.33 -12.13 -5.69
N ALA A 49 -21.11 -11.70 -4.70
CA ALA A 49 -21.00 -10.37 -4.11
C ALA A 49 -21.21 -10.46 -2.61
N LYS A 50 -20.57 -9.57 -1.87
CA LYS A 50 -20.83 -9.28 -0.46
C LYS A 50 -21.21 -7.82 -0.36
N LEU A 51 -22.23 -7.52 0.41
CA LEU A 51 -22.60 -6.17 0.81
C LEU A 51 -21.92 -5.86 2.15
N ILE A 52 -21.12 -4.81 2.16
CA ILE A 52 -20.48 -4.32 3.37
C ILE A 52 -21.18 -3.04 3.79
N VAL A 53 -21.58 -2.96 5.07
CA VAL A 53 -22.12 -1.74 5.68
C VAL A 53 -21.28 -1.37 6.88
N MET A 54 -20.74 -0.16 6.91
CA MET A 54 -19.88 0.34 7.97
C MET A 54 -20.50 1.55 8.68
N ASN A 55 -20.53 1.52 10.01
CA ASN A 55 -20.81 2.70 10.82
C ASN A 55 -19.59 3.64 10.82
N LYS A 56 -19.78 4.89 10.37
CA LYS A 56 -18.70 5.89 10.26
C LYS A 56 -18.05 6.21 11.60
N LYS A 57 -18.83 6.24 12.69
CA LYS A 57 -18.35 6.65 14.02
C LYS A 57 -17.52 5.54 14.66
N THR A 58 -18.08 4.33 14.68
CA THR A 58 -17.53 3.21 15.46
C THR A 58 -16.59 2.31 14.65
N GLY A 59 -16.67 2.36 13.32
CA GLY A 59 -15.97 1.44 12.43
C GLY A 59 -16.53 0.02 12.45
N ASN A 60 -17.67 -0.22 13.11
CA ASN A 60 -18.31 -1.53 13.09
C ASN A 60 -18.84 -1.81 11.68
N MET A 61 -18.72 -3.06 11.24
CA MET A 61 -19.13 -3.49 9.91
C MET A 61 -20.09 -4.68 9.98
N ALA A 62 -21.10 -4.64 9.12
CA ALA A 62 -21.90 -5.77 8.70
C ALA A 62 -21.31 -6.25 7.37
N ILE A 63 -21.05 -7.55 7.25
CA ILE A 63 -20.66 -8.18 5.98
C ILE A 63 -21.72 -9.23 5.69
N VAL A 64 -22.47 -9.05 4.62
CA VAL A 64 -23.62 -9.90 4.27
C VAL A 64 -23.42 -10.46 2.87
N ASP A 65 -23.64 -11.75 2.69
CA ASP A 65 -23.64 -12.34 1.35
C ASP A 65 -24.77 -11.75 0.50
N PHE A 66 -24.41 -11.34 -0.72
CA PHE A 66 -25.33 -10.72 -1.65
C PHE A 66 -25.59 -11.67 -2.83
N PRO A 67 -26.86 -12.04 -3.09
CA PRO A 67 -27.18 -13.11 -4.03
C PRO A 67 -26.80 -12.73 -5.46
N PRO A 68 -26.48 -13.71 -6.34
CA PRO A 68 -26.13 -13.47 -7.73
C PRO A 68 -27.31 -12.92 -8.56
N PRO A 69 -27.06 -12.30 -9.73
CA PRO A 69 -28.08 -11.62 -10.53
C PRO A 69 -29.26 -12.51 -10.98
N LYS A 70 -29.02 -13.82 -11.12
CA LYS A 70 -30.05 -14.78 -11.55
C LYS A 70 -31.10 -15.03 -10.46
N ASP A 71 -30.78 -14.72 -9.21
CA ASP A 71 -31.72 -14.76 -8.10
C ASP A 71 -32.50 -13.44 -8.06
N GLN A 72 -33.72 -13.43 -8.60
CA GLN A 72 -34.65 -12.27 -8.61
C GLN A 72 -35.07 -11.76 -7.20
N LYS A 73 -34.43 -12.25 -6.14
CA LYS A 73 -34.69 -11.90 -4.73
C LYS A 73 -33.61 -11.00 -4.12
N ALA A 74 -32.72 -10.42 -4.92
CA ALA A 74 -31.72 -9.48 -4.43
C ALA A 74 -32.40 -8.33 -3.66
N PRO A 75 -32.01 -8.08 -2.39
CA PRO A 75 -32.64 -7.05 -1.59
C PRO A 75 -32.38 -5.68 -2.21
N LYS A 76 -33.45 -4.90 -2.40
CA LYS A 76 -33.39 -3.52 -2.92
C LYS A 76 -33.15 -2.49 -1.82
N THR A 77 -33.40 -2.87 -0.58
CA THR A 77 -33.27 -2.02 0.59
C THR A 77 -32.49 -2.80 1.63
N ILE A 78 -31.62 -2.11 2.35
CA ILE A 78 -31.01 -2.63 3.57
C ILE A 78 -31.62 -1.94 4.79
N GLU A 79 -31.96 -2.74 5.79
CA GLU A 79 -32.31 -2.28 7.13
C GLU A 79 -31.19 -2.69 8.08
N ILE A 80 -30.61 -1.72 8.77
CA ILE A 80 -29.57 -1.94 9.76
C ILE A 80 -30.24 -2.29 11.08
N LYS A 81 -29.87 -3.45 11.64
CA LYS A 81 -30.28 -3.89 12.97
C LYS A 81 -29.13 -3.87 13.96
N ASP A 82 -29.54 -3.91 15.23
CA ASP A 82 -28.74 -3.89 16.45
C ASP A 82 -27.70 -5.02 16.53
N ASP A 83 -27.91 -6.09 15.80
CA ASP A 83 -27.10 -7.30 15.68
C ASP A 83 -26.42 -7.43 14.31
N SER A 84 -26.60 -6.46 13.39
CA SER A 84 -26.08 -6.58 12.02
C SER A 84 -24.56 -6.45 11.92
N PHE A 85 -23.90 -5.80 12.90
CA PHE A 85 -22.46 -5.58 12.85
C PHE A 85 -21.69 -6.64 13.65
N SER A 86 -21.11 -7.58 12.92
CA SER A 86 -20.28 -8.67 13.46
C SER A 86 -18.79 -8.45 13.24
N TYR A 87 -18.37 -7.33 12.64
CA TYR A 87 -16.97 -7.07 12.33
C TYR A 87 -16.52 -5.69 12.80
N VAL A 88 -15.21 -5.54 13.00
CA VAL A 88 -14.52 -4.28 13.31
C VAL A 88 -13.61 -3.94 12.14
N ARG A 89 -13.79 -2.75 11.55
CA ARG A 89 -13.02 -2.32 10.39
C ARG A 89 -11.53 -2.36 10.65
N ALA A 90 -11.08 -1.85 11.80
CA ALA A 90 -9.67 -1.75 12.14
C ALA A 90 -9.41 -2.07 13.62
N VAL A 91 -8.57 -3.06 13.87
CA VAL A 91 -8.02 -3.43 15.19
C VAL A 91 -6.53 -3.13 15.17
N ARG A 92 -6.07 -2.30 16.11
CA ARG A 92 -4.68 -1.85 16.20
C ARG A 92 -4.07 -2.36 17.50
N ILE A 93 -3.01 -3.14 17.38
CA ILE A 93 -2.24 -3.65 18.52
C ILE A 93 -0.93 -2.87 18.57
N ARG A 94 -0.80 -2.01 19.57
CA ARG A 94 0.44 -1.29 19.85
C ARG A 94 1.32 -2.16 20.73
N VAL A 95 2.47 -2.57 20.23
CA VAL A 95 3.43 -3.40 20.94
C VAL A 95 4.58 -2.53 21.43
N VAL A 96 4.85 -2.60 22.73
CA VAL A 96 5.91 -1.84 23.40
C VAL A 96 6.77 -2.75 24.30
N ALA A 97 8.03 -2.38 24.50
CA ALA A 97 8.92 -3.01 25.47
C ALA A 97 8.58 -2.58 26.92
N GLU A 98 9.33 -3.09 27.91
CA GLU A 98 9.06 -2.82 29.32
C GLU A 98 9.18 -1.34 29.70
N ASP A 99 10.08 -0.62 29.04
CA ASP A 99 10.30 0.83 29.15
C ASP A 99 9.28 1.68 28.37
N LYS A 100 8.28 1.03 27.74
CA LYS A 100 7.24 1.61 26.89
C LYS A 100 7.73 2.13 25.53
N LEU A 101 8.97 1.85 25.13
CA LEU A 101 9.40 2.15 23.77
C LEU A 101 8.71 1.20 22.78
N PRO A 102 8.28 1.71 21.60
CA PRO A 102 7.68 0.86 20.58
C PRO A 102 8.71 -0.10 20.02
N ILE A 103 8.29 -1.33 19.75
CA ILE A 103 9.18 -2.31 19.10
C ILE A 103 9.57 -1.82 17.70
N GLU A 104 10.80 -2.09 17.30
CA GLU A 104 11.30 -1.74 15.97
C GLU A 104 10.66 -2.62 14.90
N SER A 105 10.55 -3.93 15.15
CA SER A 105 9.92 -4.87 14.23
C SER A 105 9.44 -6.15 14.89
N GLY A 106 8.48 -6.83 14.24
CA GLY A 106 7.98 -8.13 14.68
C GLY A 106 6.72 -8.57 13.94
N LEU A 107 6.28 -9.81 14.18
CA LEU A 107 5.01 -10.35 13.72
C LEU A 107 4.01 -10.36 14.86
N VAL A 108 2.85 -9.75 14.63
CA VAL A 108 1.70 -9.86 15.51
C VAL A 108 0.68 -10.75 14.83
N GLU A 109 0.26 -11.81 15.51
CA GLU A 109 -0.80 -12.70 15.07
C GLU A 109 -2.01 -12.47 15.98
N ILE A 110 -3.22 -12.49 15.41
CA ILE A 110 -4.44 -12.55 16.19
C ILE A 110 -5.30 -13.72 15.72
N THR A 111 -6.12 -14.25 16.61
CA THR A 111 -7.27 -15.08 16.23
C THR A 111 -8.50 -14.25 16.54
N ASP A 112 -9.35 -14.02 15.54
CA ASP A 112 -10.56 -13.21 15.72
C ASP A 112 -11.70 -13.96 16.42
N GLY A 113 -12.84 -13.29 16.66
CA GLY A 113 -13.98 -13.88 17.35
C GLY A 113 -14.67 -15.05 16.62
N GLU A 114 -14.37 -15.25 15.32
CA GLU A 114 -14.84 -16.40 14.54
C GLU A 114 -13.79 -17.54 14.49
N GLY A 115 -12.64 -17.37 15.16
CA GLY A 115 -11.55 -18.34 15.14
C GLY A 115 -10.62 -18.19 13.93
N THR A 116 -10.74 -17.10 13.16
CA THR A 116 -9.92 -16.88 11.96
C THR A 116 -8.55 -16.33 12.36
N PRO A 117 -7.45 -17.03 12.01
CA PRO A 117 -6.12 -16.51 12.25
C PRO A 117 -5.79 -15.37 11.27
N MET A 118 -5.20 -14.31 11.80
CA MET A 118 -4.75 -13.14 11.05
C MET A 118 -3.34 -12.77 11.53
N SER A 119 -2.57 -12.12 10.67
CA SER A 119 -1.25 -11.64 11.06
C SER A 119 -0.95 -10.28 10.43
N ALA A 120 -0.16 -9.50 11.13
CA ALA A 120 0.34 -8.21 10.69
C ALA A 120 1.80 -8.07 11.12
N ILE A 121 2.63 -7.61 10.20
CA ILE A 121 4.01 -7.29 10.50
C ILE A 121 4.09 -5.84 10.96
N VAL A 122 4.93 -5.64 11.97
CA VAL A 122 5.37 -4.33 12.45
C VAL A 122 6.73 -4.07 11.84
N THR A 123 6.84 -2.94 11.14
CA THR A 123 8.09 -2.38 10.64
C THR A 123 8.44 -1.12 11.44
N PRO A 124 9.66 -0.57 11.30
CA PRO A 124 10.02 0.69 11.95
C PRO A 124 9.07 1.85 11.61
N ALA A 125 8.51 1.84 10.39
CA ALA A 125 7.56 2.85 9.94
C ALA A 125 6.20 2.79 10.65
N ASP A 126 5.85 1.64 11.21
CA ASP A 126 4.58 1.42 11.91
C ASP A 126 4.64 1.86 13.38
N ASN A 127 5.83 2.23 13.88
CA ASN A 127 6.05 2.74 15.22
C ASN A 127 5.43 1.82 16.30
N GLY A 128 5.70 0.52 16.19
CA GLY A 128 5.19 -0.51 17.10
C GLY A 128 3.73 -0.93 16.88
N VAL A 129 3.02 -0.43 15.86
CA VAL A 129 1.57 -0.69 15.71
C VAL A 129 1.26 -1.69 14.60
N ALA A 130 0.81 -2.88 14.99
CA ALA A 130 0.20 -3.84 14.07
C ALA A 130 -1.27 -3.47 13.80
N THR A 131 -1.69 -3.49 12.54
CA THR A 131 -3.07 -3.15 12.15
C THR A 131 -3.74 -4.29 11.39
N PHE A 132 -4.89 -4.73 11.89
CA PHE A 132 -5.73 -5.77 11.31
C PHE A 132 -7.02 -5.16 10.78
N GLN A 133 -7.46 -5.59 9.61
CA GLN A 133 -8.66 -5.06 8.97
C GLN A 133 -9.76 -6.12 8.93
N ASN A 134 -11.01 -5.70 9.09
CA ASN A 134 -12.19 -6.57 8.97
C ASN A 134 -12.19 -7.74 9.96
N VAL A 135 -11.84 -7.47 11.21
CA VAL A 135 -11.72 -8.48 12.28
C VAL A 135 -13.10 -8.85 12.81
N ALA A 136 -13.44 -10.14 12.90
CA ALA A 136 -14.70 -10.54 13.51
C ALA A 136 -14.76 -10.10 14.99
N ALA A 137 -15.90 -9.54 15.38
CA ALA A 137 -16.17 -9.12 16.74
C ALA A 137 -16.29 -10.34 17.66
N GLY A 138 -15.93 -10.16 18.93
CA GLY A 138 -15.85 -11.23 19.90
C GLY A 138 -14.54 -11.13 20.69
N GLU A 139 -14.17 -12.21 21.36
CA GLU A 139 -12.88 -12.35 22.01
C GLU A 139 -11.81 -12.60 20.95
N ILE A 140 -10.72 -11.85 21.03
CA ILE A 140 -9.55 -12.09 20.19
C ILE A 140 -8.37 -12.56 21.04
N ASN A 141 -7.59 -13.48 20.49
CA ASN A 141 -6.29 -13.87 21.04
C ASN A 141 -5.18 -13.10 20.32
N VAL A 142 -4.08 -12.75 21.01
CA VAL A 142 -2.96 -12.01 20.39
C VAL A 142 -1.62 -12.67 20.71
N LYS A 143 -0.84 -12.95 19.67
CA LYS A 143 0.53 -13.46 19.78
C LYS A 143 1.50 -12.47 19.16
N VAL A 144 2.64 -12.28 19.82
CA VAL A 144 3.68 -11.38 19.33
C VAL A 144 4.98 -12.16 19.24
N ARG A 145 5.60 -12.12 18.06
CA ARG A 145 6.94 -12.62 17.80
C ARG A 145 7.81 -11.44 17.41
N ALA A 146 8.69 -11.04 18.31
CA ALA A 146 9.75 -10.09 18.03
C ALA A 146 11.08 -10.79 18.30
N LYS A 147 12.18 -10.29 17.75
CA LYS A 147 13.51 -10.84 18.03
C LYS A 147 13.72 -10.85 19.55
N GLY A 148 14.00 -12.03 20.11
CA GLY A 148 14.16 -12.25 21.57
C GLY A 148 12.89 -12.59 22.35
N VAL A 149 11.71 -12.60 21.73
CA VAL A 149 10.41 -12.81 22.41
C VAL A 149 9.65 -14.02 21.85
N THR A 150 9.36 -15.00 22.70
CA THR A 150 8.54 -16.19 22.40
C THR A 150 7.29 -16.24 23.30
N LYS A 151 6.69 -15.09 23.64
CA LYS A 151 5.55 -15.07 24.56
C LYS A 151 4.24 -14.72 23.86
N THR A 152 3.38 -15.73 23.75
CA THR A 152 1.93 -15.56 23.57
C THR A 152 1.39 -14.73 24.73
N ILE A 153 0.75 -13.61 24.44
CA ILE A 153 -0.04 -12.88 25.43
C ILE A 153 -1.46 -13.35 25.22
N ASP A 154 -1.82 -14.45 25.89
CA ASP A 154 -3.21 -14.88 26.00
C ASP A 154 -3.93 -13.80 26.81
N SER A 155 -4.51 -12.86 26.08
CA SER A 155 -5.45 -11.89 26.60
C SER A 155 -6.65 -12.02 25.71
N ASP A 156 -7.71 -12.60 26.27
CA ASP A 156 -9.02 -12.54 25.66
C ASP A 156 -9.44 -11.07 25.67
N ILE A 157 -9.22 -10.42 24.54
CA ILE A 157 -9.59 -9.02 24.36
C ILE A 157 -10.97 -9.05 23.73
N GLU A 158 -12.00 -8.78 24.55
CA GLU A 158 -13.33 -8.54 24.01
C GLU A 158 -13.32 -7.25 23.19
N LEU A 159 -13.62 -7.34 21.90
CA LEU A 159 -13.69 -6.18 21.02
C LEU A 159 -14.93 -5.33 21.34
N PRO A 160 -14.78 -4.14 21.94
CA PRO A 160 -15.93 -3.37 22.42
C PRO A 160 -16.75 -2.86 21.24
N THR A 161 -18.06 -3.11 21.24
CA THR A 161 -18.94 -2.66 20.15
C THR A 161 -19.28 -1.17 20.21
N LYS A 162 -19.18 -0.54 21.40
CA LYS A 162 -19.34 0.91 21.58
C LYS A 162 -17.97 1.59 21.57
N ARG A 163 -17.75 2.46 20.59
CA ARG A 163 -16.49 3.21 20.42
C ARG A 163 -16.74 4.60 19.88
N ASP A 164 -15.88 5.54 20.25
CA ASP A 164 -15.88 6.91 19.70
C ASP A 164 -14.84 7.11 18.59
N LYS A 165 -14.03 6.08 18.32
CA LYS A 165 -13.08 6.04 17.22
C LYS A 165 -13.48 4.92 16.24
N PRO A 166 -13.19 5.08 14.93
CA PRO A 166 -13.49 4.06 13.93
C PRO A 166 -12.49 2.89 13.93
N TRP A 167 -11.56 2.86 14.88
CA TRP A 167 -10.66 1.75 15.14
C TRP A 167 -10.66 1.42 16.63
N PHE A 168 -10.40 0.15 16.95
CA PHE A 168 -10.01 -0.28 18.28
C PHE A 168 -8.49 -0.24 18.41
N GLU A 169 -7.96 0.22 19.55
CA GLU A 169 -6.53 0.21 19.83
C GLU A 169 -6.27 -0.36 21.23
N ARG A 170 -5.33 -1.30 21.33
CA ARG A 170 -4.88 -1.87 22.60
C ARG A 170 -3.36 -1.88 22.64
N GLU A 171 -2.80 -1.45 23.76
CA GLU A 171 -1.37 -1.58 24.05
C GLU A 171 -1.09 -2.94 24.68
N ILE A 172 -0.03 -3.58 24.20
CA ILE A 172 0.50 -4.85 24.70
C ILE A 172 1.98 -4.63 25.02
N ARG A 173 2.37 -5.01 26.24
CA ARG A 173 3.75 -4.93 26.70
C ARG A 173 4.43 -6.28 26.60
N VAL A 174 5.54 -6.34 25.87
CA VAL A 174 6.39 -7.54 25.77
C VAL A 174 7.53 -7.48 26.77
N LYS A 175 7.89 -8.64 27.32
CA LYS A 175 9.02 -8.80 28.23
C LYS A 175 10.18 -9.47 27.50
N GLY A 176 11.40 -9.06 27.83
CA GLY A 176 12.64 -9.61 27.26
C GLY A 176 13.46 -8.57 26.53
N ASP A 177 14.55 -9.02 25.93
CA ASP A 177 15.39 -8.22 25.04
C ASP A 177 14.66 -8.09 23.69
N VAL A 178 14.25 -6.88 23.34
CA VAL A 178 13.49 -6.58 22.12
C VAL A 178 14.07 -5.32 21.51
N ASP A 179 14.33 -5.36 20.21
CA ASP A 179 14.78 -4.17 19.47
C ASP A 179 13.65 -3.13 19.50
N THR A 180 13.97 -1.90 19.93
CA THR A 180 13.01 -0.78 20.10
C THR A 180 13.43 0.43 19.29
N ILE A 181 12.45 1.29 18.98
CA ILE A 181 12.70 2.56 18.33
C ILE A 181 13.07 3.60 19.40
N PRO A 182 14.26 4.23 19.34
CA PRO A 182 14.68 5.24 20.30
C PRO A 182 13.70 6.42 20.36
N ALA A 183 13.50 6.99 21.55
CA ALA A 183 12.56 8.10 21.77
C ALA A 183 12.82 9.33 20.85
N GLU A 184 14.08 9.59 20.49
CA GLU A 184 14.47 10.70 19.59
C GLU A 184 13.95 10.52 18.15
N ALA A 185 13.90 9.27 17.65
CA ALA A 185 13.35 8.96 16.34
C ALA A 185 11.81 9.12 16.31
N THR A 186 11.14 8.79 17.42
CA THR A 186 9.69 8.94 17.58
C THR A 186 9.24 10.40 17.48
N ALA A 187 9.98 11.31 18.13
CA ALA A 187 9.72 12.75 18.11
C ALA A 187 9.77 13.33 16.69
N THR A 188 10.67 12.83 15.84
CA THR A 188 10.83 13.28 14.45
C THR A 188 9.68 12.80 13.58
N SER A 189 9.11 11.62 13.86
CA SER A 189 7.93 11.10 13.13
C SER A 189 6.64 11.86 13.49
N GLU A 190 6.45 12.21 14.76
CA GLU A 190 5.27 12.95 15.23
C GLU A 190 5.32 14.41 14.78
N THR A 191 6.49 15.07 14.87
CA THR A 191 6.67 16.42 14.30
C THR A 191 6.48 16.41 12.79
N ARG A 192 7.01 15.43 12.05
CA ARG A 192 6.82 15.34 10.59
C ARG A 192 5.38 15.00 10.18
N ALA A 193 4.64 14.26 11.01
CA ALA A 193 3.21 13.99 10.82
C ALA A 193 2.32 15.20 11.19
N LEU A 194 2.70 15.95 12.23
CA LEU A 194 2.07 17.21 12.61
C LEU A 194 2.35 18.32 11.59
N GLU A 195 3.58 18.42 11.07
CA GLU A 195 3.97 19.32 9.97
C GLU A 195 3.23 18.97 8.68
N LYS A 196 3.10 17.68 8.33
CA LYS A 196 2.27 17.26 7.18
C LYS A 196 0.80 17.62 7.36
N LYS A 197 0.24 17.50 8.57
CA LYS A 197 -1.15 17.90 8.89
C LYS A 197 -1.34 19.42 8.92
N ALA A 198 -0.34 20.17 9.39
CA ALA A 198 -0.35 21.63 9.40
C ALA A 198 -0.19 22.20 7.99
N SER A 199 0.71 21.62 7.19
CA SER A 199 0.94 21.96 5.79
C SER A 199 -0.29 21.67 4.91
N SER A 200 -0.97 20.53 5.13
CA SER A 200 -2.20 20.22 4.39
C SER A 200 -3.39 21.10 4.77
N ARG A 201 -3.57 21.42 6.07
CA ARG A 201 -4.62 22.36 6.52
C ARG A 201 -4.35 23.81 6.09
N ALA A 202 -3.09 24.26 6.09
CA ALA A 202 -2.71 25.58 5.60
C ALA A 202 -2.91 25.69 4.07
N SER A 203 -2.59 24.64 3.33
CA SER A 203 -2.81 24.55 1.87
C SER A 203 -4.29 24.56 1.49
N GLU A 204 -5.17 23.93 2.27
CA GLU A 204 -6.60 23.83 1.91
C GLU A 204 -7.39 25.11 2.23
N HIS A 205 -6.97 25.87 3.24
CA HIS A 205 -7.62 27.13 3.62
C HIS A 205 -7.11 28.33 2.80
N GLY A 206 -5.80 28.41 2.52
CA GLY A 206 -5.22 29.49 1.70
C GLY A 206 -5.71 29.45 0.25
N ARG A 207 -5.83 28.24 -0.33
CA ARG A 207 -6.23 28.05 -1.73
C ARG A 207 -7.71 28.36 -2.00
N ARG A 208 -8.56 28.34 -0.98
CA ARG A 208 -10.00 28.70 -1.08
C ARG A 208 -10.24 30.20 -1.04
N ILE A 209 -9.42 30.96 -0.32
CA ILE A 209 -9.55 32.41 -0.23
C ILE A 209 -8.95 33.07 -1.48
N ASP A 210 -7.84 32.54 -2.00
CA ASP A 210 -7.18 33.08 -3.20
C ASP A 210 -8.00 32.83 -4.49
N MET A 211 -8.64 31.66 -4.64
CA MET A 211 -9.46 31.37 -5.83
C MET A 211 -10.69 32.28 -5.95
N ALA A 212 -11.35 32.64 -4.84
CA ALA A 212 -12.52 33.50 -4.88
C ALA A 212 -12.14 34.96 -5.23
N LEU A 213 -11.01 35.44 -4.70
CA LEU A 213 -10.51 36.79 -4.94
C LEU A 213 -9.93 36.93 -6.37
N GLN A 214 -9.20 35.93 -6.87
CA GLN A 214 -8.68 35.89 -8.24
C GLN A 214 -9.80 35.74 -9.28
N ALA A 215 -10.86 34.97 -8.99
CA ALA A 215 -12.02 34.88 -9.88
C ALA A 215 -12.75 36.23 -10.00
N LEU A 216 -12.92 36.95 -8.89
CA LEU A 216 -13.52 38.29 -8.90
C LEU A 216 -12.65 39.31 -9.65
N ALA A 217 -11.34 39.32 -9.42
CA ALA A 217 -10.42 40.20 -10.15
C ALA A 217 -10.38 39.88 -11.66
N GLY A 218 -10.40 38.59 -12.03
CA GLY A 218 -10.47 38.15 -13.43
C GLY A 218 -11.76 38.55 -14.13
N ILE A 219 -12.91 38.47 -13.43
CA ILE A 219 -14.20 38.93 -13.96
C ILE A 219 -14.19 40.44 -14.15
N ILE A 220 -13.69 41.22 -13.19
CA ILE A 220 -13.58 42.68 -13.31
C ILE A 220 -12.67 43.06 -14.49
N PHE A 221 -11.55 42.36 -14.65
CA PHE A 221 -10.62 42.60 -15.76
C PHE A 221 -11.23 42.26 -17.13
N LEU A 222 -11.97 41.15 -17.24
CA LEU A 222 -12.71 40.79 -18.45
C LEU A 222 -13.79 41.82 -18.78
N VAL A 223 -14.53 42.30 -17.79
CA VAL A 223 -15.56 43.34 -17.98
C VAL A 223 -14.92 44.65 -18.45
N LEU A 224 -13.77 45.05 -17.89
CA LEU A 224 -13.01 46.22 -18.33
C LEU A 224 -12.50 46.07 -19.77
N ILE A 225 -11.93 44.90 -20.11
CA ILE A 225 -11.51 44.61 -21.49
C ILE A 225 -12.71 44.68 -22.43
N PHE A 226 -13.84 44.08 -22.07
CA PHE A 226 -15.04 44.11 -22.90
C PHE A 226 -15.61 45.52 -23.04
N ALA A 227 -15.58 46.33 -21.98
CA ALA A 227 -16.00 47.72 -22.01
C ALA A 227 -15.07 48.57 -22.90
N ILE A 228 -13.75 48.33 -22.85
CA ILE A 228 -12.77 48.99 -23.71
C ILE A 228 -12.95 48.56 -25.17
N ILE A 229 -13.09 47.26 -25.44
CA ILE A 229 -13.36 46.73 -26.79
C ILE A 229 -14.68 47.30 -27.31
N TYR A 230 -15.72 47.35 -26.49
CA TYR A 230 -17.02 47.94 -26.84
C TYR A 230 -16.91 49.44 -27.12
N ALA A 231 -16.15 50.19 -26.32
CA ALA A 231 -15.89 51.61 -26.56
C ALA A 231 -15.07 51.86 -27.84
N ILE A 232 -14.09 51.00 -28.14
CA ILE A 232 -13.30 51.06 -29.38
C ILE A 232 -14.17 50.67 -30.59
N ALA A 233 -14.99 49.63 -30.48
CA ALA A 233 -15.90 49.19 -31.53
C ALA A 233 -16.96 50.27 -31.82
N ARG A 234 -17.51 50.91 -30.78
CA ARG A 234 -18.47 52.01 -30.89
C ARG A 234 -17.86 53.29 -31.46
N SER A 235 -16.62 53.62 -31.10
CA SER A 235 -15.93 54.81 -31.62
C SER A 235 -15.45 54.66 -33.06
N LYS A 236 -15.29 53.42 -33.56
CA LYS A 236 -14.79 53.15 -34.93
C LYS A 236 -15.84 52.65 -35.91
N GLY A 237 -17.11 52.50 -35.51
CA GLY A 237 -18.23 52.17 -36.42
C GLY A 237 -18.05 50.86 -37.19
N VAL A 238 -17.39 49.85 -36.60
CA VAL A 238 -16.95 48.65 -37.31
C VAL A 238 -18.03 47.56 -37.29
N THR A 239 -18.49 47.14 -38.46
CA THR A 239 -19.36 45.97 -38.70
C THR A 239 -18.56 44.67 -38.85
N VAL A 240 -19.12 43.57 -38.33
CA VAL A 240 -18.47 42.26 -38.14
C VAL A 240 -17.97 41.61 -39.44
N GLU A 241 -18.53 41.98 -40.60
CA GLU A 241 -18.12 41.48 -41.93
C GLU A 241 -16.71 41.93 -42.38
N GLY A 242 -16.19 43.04 -41.85
CA GLY A 242 -14.87 43.57 -42.23
C GLY A 242 -13.68 42.86 -41.59
N ALA A 243 -13.88 42.14 -40.47
CA ALA A 243 -12.81 41.48 -39.73
C ALA A 243 -12.42 40.12 -40.34
N LEU A 244 -13.34 39.44 -41.02
CA LEU A 244 -13.14 38.10 -41.59
C LEU A 244 -12.39 38.09 -42.94
N ARG A 245 -12.35 39.21 -43.69
CA ARG A 245 -11.55 39.33 -44.92
C ARG A 245 -10.06 39.59 -44.68
N LYS A 246 -9.65 39.96 -43.45
CA LYS A 246 -8.23 40.20 -43.09
C LYS A 246 -7.50 38.96 -42.57
N LEU A 247 -8.18 37.82 -42.40
CA LEU A 247 -7.58 36.56 -41.95
C LEU A 247 -7.02 35.69 -43.10
N GLY A 248 -7.01 36.20 -44.34
CA GLY A 248 -5.97 35.96 -45.35
C GLY A 248 -5.38 34.56 -45.48
N VAL A 249 -6.20 33.50 -45.53
CA VAL A 249 -5.72 32.15 -45.86
C VAL A 249 -5.32 32.10 -47.33
N GLN A 250 -4.04 31.90 -47.60
CA GLN A 250 -3.53 31.26 -48.82
C GLN A 250 -2.44 30.25 -48.44
N LEU A 251 -2.63 29.01 -48.90
CA LEU A 251 -1.68 27.90 -48.89
C LEU A 251 -0.63 28.09 -50.00
N PRO A 252 0.58 27.53 -49.83
CA PRO A 252 1.24 26.95 -51.00
C PRO A 252 1.83 25.54 -50.75
N GLU A 253 1.82 24.78 -51.85
CA GLU A 253 2.36 23.43 -52.04
C GLU A 253 3.88 23.35 -52.02
N SER A 254 4.33 22.10 -51.84
CA SER A 254 5.65 21.49 -52.02
C SER A 254 6.57 22.11 -53.07
N GLN A 255 7.89 22.10 -52.83
CA GLN A 255 8.89 21.29 -53.58
C GLN A 255 10.30 21.37 -52.94
N THR A 256 10.92 20.18 -52.81
CA THR A 256 12.34 19.77 -53.03
C THR A 256 13.53 20.66 -52.62
N GLY A 257 14.51 20.04 -51.94
CA GLY A 257 15.93 20.41 -52.02
C GLY A 257 16.74 20.18 -50.74
N ALA A 258 17.53 19.10 -50.69
CA ALA A 258 18.69 18.96 -49.79
C ALA A 258 19.94 19.63 -50.42
N PRO A 259 21.16 19.64 -49.82
CA PRO A 259 21.58 19.43 -48.42
C PRO A 259 22.48 20.58 -47.88
N GLY A 260 22.72 20.65 -46.56
CA GLY A 260 23.82 21.47 -46.05
C GLY A 260 23.88 21.75 -44.54
N SER A 261 24.86 21.12 -43.90
CA SER A 261 25.62 21.59 -42.72
C SER A 261 25.06 21.49 -41.29
N VAL A 262 25.45 20.40 -40.63
CA VAL A 262 26.25 20.35 -39.38
C VAL A 262 25.88 21.35 -38.28
N LEU A 263 25.31 20.84 -37.18
CA LEU A 263 25.75 21.18 -35.82
C LEU A 263 25.73 19.95 -34.90
N THR A 264 26.85 19.84 -34.20
CA THR A 264 27.41 18.73 -33.42
C THR A 264 26.77 18.66 -32.03
N ALA A 265 26.27 17.49 -31.62
CA ALA A 265 25.93 17.21 -30.22
C ALA A 265 27.04 16.36 -29.60
N GLY A 266 27.68 16.91 -28.57
CA GLY A 266 28.81 16.30 -27.87
C GLY A 266 28.44 15.01 -27.15
N SER A 267 29.27 13.99 -27.37
CA SER A 267 29.35 12.78 -26.57
C SER A 267 29.92 13.11 -25.18
N GLN A 268 29.18 12.79 -24.12
CA GLN A 268 29.78 12.59 -22.80
C GLN A 268 29.71 11.10 -22.47
N SER A 269 30.89 10.49 -22.37
CA SER A 269 31.10 9.14 -21.89
C SER A 269 30.74 9.03 -20.39
N PRO A 270 30.28 7.85 -19.91
CA PRO A 270 30.04 7.64 -18.48
C PRO A 270 31.35 7.65 -17.68
N PRO A 271 31.31 7.98 -16.37
CA PRO A 271 32.51 7.95 -15.53
C PRO A 271 33.02 6.51 -15.35
N THR A 272 34.32 6.33 -15.59
CA THR A 272 35.04 5.07 -15.41
C THR A 272 35.10 4.71 -13.92
N ILE A 273 34.49 3.59 -13.54
CA ILE A 273 34.60 3.01 -12.19
C ILE A 273 36.02 2.41 -12.07
N ASP A 274 36.77 2.87 -11.07
CA ASP A 274 38.11 2.35 -10.75
C ASP A 274 37.99 0.86 -10.37
N GLN A 275 38.55 -0.02 -11.22
CA GLN A 275 38.36 -1.47 -11.15
C GLN A 275 39.10 -2.13 -9.98
N ASP A 276 40.02 -1.40 -9.35
CA ASP A 276 40.89 -1.90 -8.27
C ASP A 276 40.27 -1.75 -6.86
N MET A 277 39.08 -1.16 -6.77
CA MET A 277 38.37 -0.96 -5.50
C MET A 277 37.18 -1.94 -5.35
N CYS A 278 37.01 -2.49 -4.15
CA CYS A 278 35.87 -3.34 -3.83
C CYS A 278 34.59 -2.49 -3.66
N PRO A 279 33.53 -2.71 -4.45
CA PRO A 279 32.32 -1.88 -4.40
C PRO A 279 31.45 -2.13 -3.15
N PHE A 280 31.76 -3.15 -2.35
CA PHE A 280 30.98 -3.52 -1.17
C PHE A 280 31.50 -2.90 0.14
N CYS A 281 32.82 -2.75 0.29
CA CYS A 281 33.43 -2.24 1.52
C CYS A 281 34.41 -1.07 1.31
N GLY A 282 34.68 -0.67 0.06
CA GLY A 282 35.55 0.47 -0.26
C GLY A 282 37.04 0.26 -0.02
N GLN A 283 37.50 -0.99 0.15
CA GLN A 283 38.92 -1.32 0.29
C GLN A 283 39.55 -1.75 -1.04
N LYS A 284 40.86 -1.56 -1.19
CA LYS A 284 41.61 -1.95 -2.40
C LYS A 284 41.72 -3.48 -2.49
N LYS A 285 41.40 -4.04 -3.65
CA LYS A 285 41.51 -5.49 -3.91
C LYS A 285 42.99 -5.91 -3.86
N ASP A 286 43.27 -7.15 -3.45
CA ASP A 286 44.62 -7.68 -3.53
C ASP A 286 45.03 -7.97 -5.00
N ALA A 287 46.28 -8.39 -5.20
CA ALA A 287 46.83 -8.67 -6.54
C ALA A 287 46.11 -9.81 -7.30
N LEU A 288 45.24 -10.57 -6.63
CA LEU A 288 44.42 -11.65 -7.20
C LEU A 288 42.94 -11.24 -7.34
N GLY A 289 42.59 -10.00 -7.02
CA GLY A 289 41.23 -9.46 -7.13
C GLY A 289 40.32 -9.78 -5.94
N ASN A 290 40.85 -10.35 -4.86
CA ASN A 290 40.08 -10.76 -3.69
C ASN A 290 40.07 -9.68 -2.60
N CYS A 291 39.02 -9.69 -1.77
CA CYS A 291 38.85 -8.77 -0.66
C CYS A 291 38.72 -9.54 0.68
N ALA A 292 39.28 -9.02 1.77
CA ALA A 292 39.30 -9.69 3.08
C ALA A 292 37.89 -10.00 3.65
N CYS A 293 36.84 -9.32 3.18
CA CYS A 293 35.44 -9.62 3.53
C CYS A 293 34.90 -10.92 2.90
N SER A 294 35.72 -11.65 2.13
CA SER A 294 35.32 -12.84 1.34
C SER A 294 35.87 -14.17 1.88
N LEU A 295 36.42 -14.25 3.09
CA LEU A 295 37.05 -15.48 3.60
C LEU A 295 36.27 -16.18 4.73
N GLN A 296 35.52 -17.24 4.33
CA GLN A 296 35.30 -18.58 4.96
C GLN A 296 34.70 -18.68 6.40
N PRO A 297 34.27 -19.87 6.97
CA PRO A 297 34.44 -21.27 6.54
C PRO A 297 33.21 -22.24 6.60
N ALA A 298 33.39 -23.37 5.89
CA ALA A 298 32.91 -24.77 5.97
C ALA A 298 31.68 -25.26 6.79
N THR A 299 30.77 -25.91 6.02
CA THR A 299 30.12 -27.24 6.18
C THR A 299 28.99 -27.49 7.18
N ALA A 300 27.77 -27.77 6.66
CA ALA A 300 26.94 -28.93 7.02
C ALA A 300 25.76 -29.21 6.03
N LYS A 301 25.89 -30.34 5.31
CA LYS A 301 24.96 -31.31 4.64
C LYS A 301 23.64 -30.90 3.88
N PRO A 302 23.43 -31.39 2.62
CA PRO A 302 22.28 -31.13 1.70
C PRO A 302 21.17 -32.20 1.78
N VAL A 303 19.95 -32.19 1.21
CA VAL A 303 19.05 -31.30 0.41
C VAL A 303 17.69 -32.04 0.33
N ALA A 304 16.56 -31.33 0.22
CA ALA A 304 15.27 -31.89 -0.19
C ALA A 304 15.07 -31.68 -1.70
N THR A 305 14.37 -32.61 -2.36
CA THR A 305 14.47 -32.94 -3.80
C THR A 305 13.36 -32.32 -4.69
N GLY A 306 13.00 -31.06 -4.48
CA GLY A 306 12.11 -30.28 -5.35
C GLY A 306 12.81 -29.07 -6.00
N VAL A 307 12.26 -28.58 -7.12
CA VAL A 307 12.69 -27.26 -7.65
C VAL A 307 12.23 -26.19 -6.66
N PRO A 308 13.14 -25.34 -6.14
CA PRO A 308 12.79 -24.35 -5.14
C PRO A 308 11.78 -23.36 -5.71
N ARG A 309 10.74 -23.05 -4.93
CA ARG A 309 9.64 -22.17 -5.34
C ARG A 309 9.11 -21.35 -4.17
N LEU A 310 8.52 -20.21 -4.50
CA LEU A 310 7.70 -19.41 -3.58
C LEU A 310 6.23 -19.58 -3.95
N VAL A 311 5.43 -20.05 -3.00
CA VAL A 311 3.98 -20.20 -3.16
C VAL A 311 3.29 -19.09 -2.37
N GLY A 312 2.59 -18.18 -3.05
CA GLY A 312 1.85 -17.11 -2.40
C GLY A 312 0.72 -17.66 -1.55
N ILE A 313 0.76 -17.41 -0.24
CA ILE A 313 -0.27 -17.86 0.72
C ILE A 313 -1.25 -16.75 1.09
N SER A 314 -0.84 -15.48 1.02
CA SER A 314 -1.70 -14.32 1.29
C SER A 314 -1.17 -13.07 0.59
N GLY A 315 -2.01 -12.04 0.45
CA GLY A 315 -1.67 -10.80 -0.24
C GLY A 315 -2.08 -10.80 -1.72
N LEU A 316 -1.54 -9.87 -2.50
CA LEU A 316 -1.92 -9.68 -3.91
C LEU A 316 -1.56 -10.88 -4.80
N TYR A 317 -0.56 -11.66 -4.40
CA TYR A 317 -0.08 -12.83 -5.13
C TYR A 317 -0.51 -14.15 -4.49
N ALA A 318 -1.54 -14.15 -3.64
CA ALA A 318 -2.08 -15.38 -3.05
C ALA A 318 -2.51 -16.37 -4.15
N GLY A 319 -2.08 -17.62 -4.01
CA GLY A 319 -2.29 -18.71 -4.97
C GLY A 319 -1.30 -18.75 -6.14
N GLN A 320 -0.44 -17.75 -6.32
CA GLN A 320 0.57 -17.76 -7.38
C GLN A 320 1.81 -18.55 -6.95
N VAL A 321 2.49 -19.17 -7.92
CA VAL A 321 3.72 -19.93 -7.71
C VAL A 321 4.83 -19.31 -8.53
N PHE A 322 5.96 -19.04 -7.90
CA PHE A 322 7.16 -18.49 -8.52
C PHE A 322 8.28 -19.52 -8.41
N ASP A 323 8.68 -20.10 -9.54
CA ASP A 323 9.82 -21.02 -9.58
C ASP A 323 11.13 -20.23 -9.46
N LEU A 324 11.96 -20.60 -8.49
CA LEU A 324 13.25 -19.95 -8.25
C LEU A 324 14.38 -20.60 -9.05
N GLY A 325 14.16 -21.82 -9.54
CA GLY A 325 15.10 -22.53 -10.40
C GLY A 325 16.48 -22.67 -9.76
N THR A 326 17.53 -22.44 -10.55
CA THR A 326 18.92 -22.46 -10.08
C THR A 326 19.51 -21.05 -10.01
N GLY A 327 20.46 -20.85 -9.10
CA GLY A 327 21.23 -19.61 -8.99
C GLY A 327 20.56 -18.54 -8.14
N SER A 328 20.96 -17.29 -8.37
CA SER A 328 20.41 -16.14 -7.66
C SER A 328 19.17 -15.60 -8.36
N LYS A 329 18.18 -15.16 -7.57
CA LYS A 329 16.90 -14.62 -8.03
C LYS A 329 16.62 -13.32 -7.28
N LEU A 330 16.50 -12.23 -8.02
CA LEU A 330 16.12 -10.95 -7.45
C LEU A 330 14.60 -10.87 -7.34
N ILE A 331 14.12 -10.51 -6.16
CA ILE A 331 12.72 -10.32 -5.84
C ILE A 331 12.49 -8.83 -5.59
N GLY A 332 11.48 -8.25 -6.23
CA GLY A 332 11.20 -6.84 -6.09
C GLY A 332 10.05 -6.36 -6.93
N ARG A 333 9.68 -5.08 -6.76
CA ARG A 333 8.59 -4.45 -7.50
C ARG A 333 9.00 -4.06 -8.92
N ASP A 334 10.29 -3.91 -9.20
CA ASP A 334 10.73 -3.59 -10.56
C ASP A 334 10.40 -4.76 -11.50
N ALA A 335 9.88 -4.43 -12.68
CA ALA A 335 9.54 -5.42 -13.70
C ALA A 335 10.77 -6.20 -14.23
N GLY A 336 11.99 -5.71 -13.96
CA GLY A 336 13.24 -6.38 -14.30
C GLY A 336 13.74 -7.39 -13.26
N CYS A 337 13.01 -7.58 -12.15
CA CYS A 337 13.31 -8.62 -11.16
C CYS A 337 12.93 -10.01 -11.70
N ASP A 338 13.67 -11.04 -11.31
CA ASP A 338 13.30 -12.43 -11.65
C ASP A 338 11.94 -12.82 -11.07
N VAL A 339 11.65 -12.38 -9.84
CA VAL A 339 10.33 -12.46 -9.21
C VAL A 339 9.77 -11.04 -9.09
N ALA A 340 9.00 -10.64 -10.10
CA ALA A 340 8.48 -9.29 -10.24
C ALA A 340 7.12 -9.13 -9.53
N LEU A 341 7.12 -8.45 -8.39
CA LEU A 341 5.94 -8.12 -7.59
C LEU A 341 5.42 -6.71 -7.92
N VAL A 342 5.18 -6.45 -9.21
CA VAL A 342 4.91 -5.12 -9.79
C VAL A 342 3.72 -4.36 -9.18
N ASN A 343 2.68 -5.06 -8.72
CA ASN A 343 1.45 -4.46 -8.20
C ASN A 343 1.48 -4.16 -6.70
N ASP A 344 2.55 -4.52 -5.98
CA ASP A 344 2.63 -4.33 -4.53
C ASP A 344 3.52 -3.14 -4.19
N ASN A 345 2.91 -1.97 -3.97
CA ASN A 345 3.61 -0.72 -3.63
C ASN A 345 4.40 -0.77 -2.32
N THR A 346 4.19 -1.77 -1.47
CA THR A 346 4.96 -1.97 -0.24
C THR A 346 6.26 -2.75 -0.50
N VAL A 347 6.46 -3.25 -1.72
CA VAL A 347 7.69 -3.91 -2.15
C VAL A 347 8.64 -2.87 -2.76
N SER A 348 9.87 -2.84 -2.25
CA SER A 348 10.97 -2.07 -2.83
C SER A 348 11.29 -2.54 -4.25
N ARG A 349 11.80 -1.62 -5.08
CA ARG A 349 12.21 -1.89 -6.46
C ARG A 349 13.10 -3.13 -6.58
N ARG A 350 14.16 -3.17 -5.77
CA ARG A 350 14.96 -4.36 -5.44
C ARG A 350 14.71 -4.60 -3.95
N HIS A 351 14.12 -5.74 -3.59
CA HIS A 351 13.67 -5.95 -2.21
C HIS A 351 14.51 -7.02 -1.51
N ALA A 352 14.59 -8.19 -2.11
CA ALA A 352 15.32 -9.31 -1.55
C ALA A 352 15.98 -10.11 -2.65
N THR A 353 17.04 -10.82 -2.32
CA THR A 353 17.71 -11.77 -3.20
C THR A 353 17.57 -13.15 -2.60
N PHE A 354 17.01 -14.08 -3.35
CA PHE A 354 17.12 -15.50 -3.08
C PHE A 354 18.38 -16.04 -3.73
N ALA A 355 19.14 -16.88 -3.03
CA ALA A 355 20.34 -17.51 -3.58
C ALA A 355 20.46 -18.96 -3.13
N ILE A 356 21.06 -19.78 -3.99
CA ILE A 356 21.47 -21.15 -3.67
C ILE A 356 22.99 -21.13 -3.42
N SER A 357 23.43 -21.49 -2.22
CA SER A 357 24.84 -21.55 -1.84
C SER A 357 25.16 -22.87 -1.19
N ALA A 358 26.09 -23.65 -1.75
CA ALA A 358 26.56 -24.93 -1.22
C ALA A 358 25.40 -25.82 -0.69
N ASP A 359 24.36 -25.97 -1.52
CA ASP A 359 23.14 -26.74 -1.23
C ASP A 359 22.23 -26.21 -0.11
N THR A 360 22.39 -24.94 0.24
CA THR A 360 21.48 -24.22 1.14
C THR A 360 20.78 -23.10 0.39
N TYR A 361 19.53 -22.88 0.75
CA TYR A 361 18.73 -21.77 0.27
C TYR A 361 18.91 -20.59 1.20
N LEU A 362 19.21 -19.43 0.66
CA LEU A 362 19.39 -18.19 1.41
C LEU A 362 18.41 -17.16 0.89
N ILE A 363 17.94 -16.31 1.79
CA ILE A 363 17.29 -15.05 1.44
C ILE A 363 18.00 -13.90 2.13
N ARG A 364 18.25 -12.84 1.36
CA ARG A 364 18.90 -11.61 1.81
C ARG A 364 18.01 -10.42 1.49
N ASP A 365 17.81 -9.54 2.46
CA ASP A 365 17.18 -8.24 2.24
C ASP A 365 18.17 -7.28 1.57
N GLU A 366 17.75 -6.61 0.50
CA GLU A 366 18.59 -5.69 -0.29
C GLU A 366 18.48 -4.23 0.22
N GLY A 367 18.26 -4.04 1.53
CA GLY A 367 18.02 -2.74 2.15
C GLY A 367 16.63 -2.19 1.83
N SER A 368 15.63 -3.08 1.85
CA SER A 368 14.26 -2.73 1.49
C SER A 368 13.64 -1.81 2.54
N SER A 369 12.73 -0.92 2.11
CA SER A 369 12.11 0.07 3.02
C SER A 369 11.28 -0.56 4.14
N ASN A 370 10.63 -1.69 3.86
CA ASN A 370 9.76 -2.37 4.82
C ASN A 370 10.43 -3.60 5.46
N GLY A 371 11.56 -4.07 4.92
CA GLY A 371 12.25 -5.27 5.37
C GLY A 371 11.69 -6.56 4.78
N THR A 372 12.54 -7.59 4.80
CA THR A 372 12.20 -8.98 4.52
C THR A 372 12.04 -9.73 5.84
N PHE A 373 11.02 -10.59 5.93
CA PHE A 373 10.74 -11.35 7.14
C PHE A 373 10.67 -12.84 6.84
N VAL A 374 11.19 -13.65 7.74
CA VAL A 374 11.10 -15.11 7.68
C VAL A 374 10.52 -15.60 9.00
N ASN A 375 9.41 -16.34 8.93
CA ASN A 375 8.64 -16.83 10.07
C ASN A 375 8.27 -15.73 11.09
N GLY A 376 8.03 -14.52 10.57
CA GLY A 376 7.65 -13.35 11.35
C GLY A 376 8.81 -12.55 11.95
N VAL A 377 10.05 -12.99 11.75
CA VAL A 377 11.25 -12.29 12.23
C VAL A 377 11.87 -11.52 11.08
N ARG A 378 12.19 -10.24 11.30
CA ARG A 378 12.90 -9.42 10.30
C ARG A 378 14.32 -9.96 10.13
N VAL A 379 14.75 -10.14 8.89
CA VAL A 379 16.07 -10.69 8.58
C VAL A 379 16.82 -9.78 7.61
N THR A 380 18.14 -9.71 7.76
CA THR A 380 19.05 -9.12 6.78
C THR A 380 19.57 -10.18 5.82
N GLU A 381 19.93 -11.35 6.35
CA GLU A 381 20.21 -12.57 5.62
C GLU A 381 19.89 -13.77 6.51
N THR A 382 19.25 -14.80 5.95
CA THR A 382 19.04 -16.06 6.66
C THR A 382 18.98 -17.24 5.72
N LYS A 383 19.24 -18.44 6.25
CA LYS A 383 18.91 -19.69 5.59
C LYS A 383 17.41 -19.90 5.57
N LEU A 384 16.91 -20.40 4.44
CA LEU A 384 15.56 -20.87 4.23
C LEU A 384 15.51 -22.40 4.28
N ASN A 385 14.52 -22.92 4.98
CA ASN A 385 14.18 -24.34 5.01
C ASN A 385 12.81 -24.54 4.37
N PRO A 386 12.57 -25.67 3.67
CA PRO A 386 11.26 -25.99 3.12
C PRO A 386 10.16 -25.86 4.18
N GLY A 387 9.09 -25.15 3.83
CA GLY A 387 7.97 -24.82 4.73
C GLY A 387 8.04 -23.42 5.35
N ASP A 388 9.19 -22.74 5.33
CA ASP A 388 9.34 -21.40 5.90
C ASP A 388 8.40 -20.38 5.24
N GLU A 389 7.83 -19.50 6.07
CA GLU A 389 6.99 -18.39 5.62
C GLU A 389 7.83 -17.14 5.42
N ILE A 390 7.87 -16.63 4.20
CA ILE A 390 8.62 -15.44 3.81
C ILE A 390 7.62 -14.32 3.52
N GLN A 391 7.79 -13.17 4.16
CA GLN A 391 7.02 -11.97 3.85
C GLN A 391 7.90 -10.93 3.17
N ILE A 392 7.42 -10.47 2.01
CA ILE A 392 8.02 -9.40 1.20
C ILE A 392 6.88 -8.42 0.88
N GLY A 393 6.97 -7.21 1.44
CA GLY A 393 5.88 -6.25 1.38
C GLY A 393 4.61 -6.76 2.07
N ALA A 394 3.48 -6.68 1.37
CA ALA A 394 2.16 -7.09 1.87
C ALA A 394 1.84 -8.56 1.52
N THR A 395 2.76 -9.26 0.87
CA THR A 395 2.56 -10.61 0.37
C THR A 395 3.39 -11.61 1.16
N ARG A 396 2.76 -12.72 1.51
CA ARG A 396 3.41 -13.84 2.18
C ARG A 396 3.52 -15.03 1.26
N PHE A 397 4.66 -15.68 1.31
CA PHE A 397 5.03 -16.84 0.52
C PHE A 397 5.41 -17.98 1.44
N ARG A 398 5.03 -19.21 1.09
CA ARG A 398 5.66 -20.41 1.64
C ARG A 398 6.78 -20.82 0.71
N PHE A 399 7.96 -21.08 1.28
CA PHE A 399 9.07 -21.66 0.55
C PHE A 399 8.90 -23.18 0.44
N GLU A 400 9.06 -23.72 -0.76
CA GLU A 400 9.04 -25.17 -1.00
C GLU A 400 10.27 -25.54 -1.83
N ALA A 401 10.98 -26.60 -1.46
CA ALA A 401 12.17 -27.07 -2.15
C ALA A 401 12.48 -28.52 -1.83
#